data_AF-A0A7J0G9Y1-F1
#
_entry.id   AF-A0A7J0G9Y1-F1
#
_cell.length_a   1.000
_cell.length_b   1.000
_cell.length_c   1.000
_cell.angle_alpha   90.00
_cell.angle_beta   90.00
_cell.angle_gamma   90.00
#
_symmetry.space_group_name_H-M   'P 1'
#
loop_
_entity.id
_entity.type
_entity.pdbx_description
1 polymer ?
#
loop_
_entity_poly.entity_id
_entity_poly.type
_entity_poly.pdbx_seq_one_letter_code
_entity_poly.pdbx_strand_id
1 'polypeptide(L)' 'MRRRVNEHPELRHLIEVVMNLGRKPLARFPSGNFVLSNDPITVEDLAHGTSMAIIYDYCPPPV' A
#
# COMPACT_ATOMS: atom_id res chain seq x y z
N MET A 1 -1.07 6.29 -5.22
CA MET A 1 -0.41 4.96 -5.05
C MET A 1 -1.35 3.77 -5.27
N ARG A 2 -2.60 3.79 -4.76
CA ARG A 2 -3.56 2.67 -4.83
C ARG A 2 -3.83 2.08 -6.24
N ARG A 3 -3.77 2.90 -7.31
CA ARG A 3 -4.00 2.44 -8.70
C ARG A 3 -2.93 1.45 -9.20
N ARG A 4 -1.64 1.70 -8.92
CA ARG A 4 -0.55 0.90 -9.50
C ARG A 4 -0.42 -0.50 -8.90
N VAL A 5 -0.86 -0.69 -7.66
CA VAL A 5 -0.95 -2.03 -7.05
C VAL A 5 -2.09 -2.82 -7.71
N ASN A 6 -3.25 -2.19 -7.89
CA ASN A 6 -4.44 -2.83 -8.46
C ASN A 6 -4.26 -3.30 -9.91
N GLU A 7 -3.31 -2.71 -10.64
CA GLU A 7 -2.96 -3.07 -12.02
C GLU A 7 -1.98 -4.25 -12.11
N HIS A 8 -1.39 -4.69 -10.98
CA HIS A 8 -0.43 -5.78 -11.00
C HIS A 8 -1.15 -7.13 -11.22
N PRO A 9 -0.70 -7.97 -12.17
CA PRO A 9 -1.35 -9.25 -12.48
C PRO A 9 -1.39 -10.21 -11.29
N GLU A 10 -0.46 -10.06 -10.35
CA GLU A 10 -0.38 -10.85 -9.13
C GLU A 10 -0.97 -10.13 -7.91
N LEU A 11 -1.86 -9.14 -8.08
CA LEU A 11 -2.52 -8.43 -6.97
C LEU A 11 -3.07 -9.37 -5.90
N ARG A 12 -3.67 -10.50 -6.30
CA ARG A 12 -4.23 -11.51 -5.39
C ARG A 12 -3.18 -12.24 -4.54
N HIS A 13 -1.92 -12.13 -4.92
CA HIS A 13 -0.76 -12.69 -4.21
C HIS A 13 0.12 -11.58 -3.62
N LEU A 14 -0.42 -10.38 -3.41
CA LEU A 14 0.28 -9.31 -2.71
C LEU A 14 0.68 -9.79 -1.31
N ILE A 15 1.98 -9.80 -1.04
CA ILE A 15 2.54 -10.24 0.24
C ILE A 15 2.51 -9.08 1.23
N GLU A 16 3.13 -7.97 0.86
CA GLU A 16 3.18 -6.76 1.68
C GLU A 16 3.36 -5.50 0.83
N VAL A 17 3.01 -4.35 1.41
CA VAL A 17 3.36 -3.04 0.89
C VAL A 17 4.25 -2.35 1.91
N VAL A 18 5.49 -2.07 1.52
CA VAL A 18 6.46 -1.39 2.37
C VAL A 18 6.44 0.11 2.06
N MET A 19 6.10 0.89 3.08
CA MET A 19 6.12 2.36 3.03
C MET A 19 7.07 2.88 4.10
N ASN A 20 8.36 2.91 3.80
CA ASN A 20 9.38 3.43 4.71
C ASN A 20 9.63 4.92 4.43
N LEU A 21 9.61 5.75 5.48
CA LEU A 21 9.85 7.19 5.36
C LEU A 21 11.17 7.48 4.62
N GLY A 22 11.12 8.39 3.65
CA GLY A 22 12.28 8.77 2.84
C GLY A 22 12.71 7.71 1.81
N ARG A 23 11.97 6.60 1.66
CA ARG A 23 12.23 5.58 0.63
C ARG A 23 11.06 5.48 -0.35
N LYS A 24 11.34 4.93 -1.54
CA LYS A 24 10.30 4.64 -2.53
C LYS A 24 9.35 3.56 -2.02
N PRO A 25 8.03 3.73 -2.14
CA PRO A 25 7.09 2.69 -1.76
C PRO A 25 7.20 1.50 -2.70
N LEU A 26 7.14 0.30 -2.14
CA LEU A 26 7.23 -0.95 -2.91
C LEU A 26 6.18 -1.96 -2.44
N ALA A 27 5.63 -2.70 -3.38
CA ALA A 27 4.85 -3.90 -3.12
C ALA A 27 5.73 -5.12 -3.32
N ARG A 28 5.51 -6.16 -2.53
CA ARG A 28 6.14 -7.47 -2.72
C ARG A 28 5.14 -8.48 -3.24
N PHE A 29 5.53 -9.14 -4.31
CA PHE A 29 4.84 -10.27 -4.92
C PHE A 29 5.77 -11.49 -4.92
N PRO A 30 5.25 -12.70 -5.16
CA PRO A 30 6.09 -13.90 -5.29
C PRO A 30 7.15 -13.78 -6.39
N SER A 31 6.83 -13.07 -7.47
CA SER A 31 7.75 -12.77 -8.58
C SER A 31 8.83 -11.74 -8.25
N GLY A 32 8.65 -10.95 -7.19
CA GLY A 32 9.62 -9.94 -6.75
C GLY A 32 9.00 -8.64 -6.27
N ASN A 33 9.86 -7.61 -6.19
CA ASN A 33 9.48 -6.29 -5.67
C ASN A 33 9.03 -5.38 -6.81
N PHE A 34 7.93 -4.65 -6.60
CA PHE A 34 7.37 -3.72 -7.55
C PHE A 34 7.29 -2.32 -6.95
N VAL A 35 7.96 -1.34 -7.56
CA VAL A 35 8.01 0.04 -7.07
C VAL A 35 6.72 0.79 -7.43
N LEU A 36 6.00 1.23 -6.40
CA LEU A 36 4.67 1.85 -6.51
C LEU A 36 4.72 3.33 -6.85
N SER A 37 5.81 4.01 -6.50
CA SER A 37 6.11 5.38 -6.91
C SER A 37 7.61 5.58 -6.95
N ASN A 38 8.08 6.48 -7.82
CA ASN A 38 9.47 6.91 -7.80
C ASN A 38 9.74 7.96 -6.73
N ASP A 39 8.70 8.57 -6.18
CA ASP A 39 8.81 9.56 -5.11
C ASP A 39 9.06 8.87 -3.76
N PRO A 40 9.94 9.44 -2.91
CA PRO A 40 10.10 9.00 -1.54
C PRO A 40 8.82 9.21 -0.72
N ILE A 41 8.51 8.27 0.18
CA ILE A 41 7.42 8.41 1.14
C ILE A 41 7.70 9.58 2.08
N THR A 42 6.71 10.46 2.22
CA THR A 42 6.72 11.59 3.15
C THR A 42 6.00 11.23 4.46
N VAL A 43 6.11 12.10 5.47
CA VAL A 43 5.37 11.94 6.74
C VAL A 43 3.85 12.00 6.49
N GLU A 44 3.42 12.83 5.54
CA GLU A 44 2.02 12.97 5.15
C GLU A 44 1.49 11.71 4.47
N ASP A 45 2.32 11.04 3.64
CA ASP A 45 1.97 9.73 3.05
C ASP A 45 1.77 8.65 4.12
N LEU A 46 2.59 8.66 5.18
CA LEU A 46 2.42 7.73 6.30
C LEU A 46 1.13 8.01 7.05
N ALA A 47 0.81 9.27 7.34
CA ALA A 47 -0.43 9.64 8.01
C ALA A 47 -1.68 9.22 7.21
N HIS A 48 -1.64 9.35 5.88
CA HIS A 48 -2.70 8.84 5.00
C HIS A 48 -2.73 7.30 4.93
N GLY A 49 -1.57 6.64 4.99
CA GLY A 49 -1.41 5.19 4.94
C GLY A 49 -2.00 4.47 6.16
N THR A 50 -1.77 4.97 7.37
CA THR A 50 -2.38 4.43 8.59
C THR A 50 -3.90 4.61 8.60
N SER A 51 -4.40 5.70 8.02
CA SER A 51 -5.84 5.90 7.86
C SER A 51 -6.48 4.83 6.96
N MET A 52 -5.81 4.37 5.89
CA MET A 52 -6.34 3.27 5.06
C MET A 52 -6.13 1.87 5.68
N ALA A 53 -5.03 1.65 6.41
CA ALA A 53 -4.75 0.36 7.04
C ALA A 53 -5.65 0.09 8.26
N ILE A 54 -6.17 1.12 8.93
CA ILE A 54 -7.13 1.01 10.04
C ILE A 54 -8.60 1.04 9.52
N ILE A 55 -8.84 0.96 8.20
CA ILE A 55 -10.20 0.92 7.62
C ILE A 55 -10.40 -0.32 6.74
N TYR A 56 -9.95 -1.48 7.25
CA TYR A 56 -10.58 -2.76 6.91
C TYR A 56 -11.01 -3.57 8.15
N ASP A 57 -10.96 -2.96 9.34
CA ASP A 57 -11.49 -3.52 10.59
C ASP A 57 -12.46 -2.54 11.31
N TYR A 58 -13.14 -1.69 10.55
CA TYR A 58 -14.29 -0.92 11.03
C TYR A 58 -15.44 -1.05 10.03
N CYS A 59 -16.10 -2.20 10.10
CA CYS A 59 -17.50 -2.33 9.70
C CYS A 59 -18.34 -2.27 10.99
N PRO A 60 -18.87 -1.12 11.43
CA PRO A 60 -20.08 -1.16 12.23
C PRO A 60 -21.24 -1.61 11.31
N PRO A 61 -22.05 -2.61 11.73
CA PRO A 61 -23.21 -3.05 10.95
C PRO A 61 -24.24 -1.92 10.79
N PRO A 62 -25.13 -2.01 9.79
CA PRO A 62 -26.11 -0.96 9.52
C PRO A 62 -27.09 -0.84 10.69
N VAL A 63 -27.38 0.40 11.10
CA VAL A 63 -28.56 0.79 11.87
C VAL A 63 -29.40 1.74 11.04
#